data_AF-A0A2A6C172-F1
#
_entry.id   AF-A0A2A6C172-F1
#
_cell.length_a   1.000
_cell.length_b   1.000
_cell.length_c   1.000
_cell.angle_alpha   90.00
_cell.angle_beta   90.00
_cell.angle_gamma   90.00
#
_symmetry.space_group_name_H-M   'P 1'
#
loop_
_entity.id
_entity.type
_entity.pdbx_description
1 polymer ?
#
loop_
_entity_poly.entity_id
_entity_poly.type
_entity_poly.pdbx_seq_one_letter_code
_entity_poly.pdbx_strand_id
1 'polypeptide(L)'
;INVSTRVAQSFDYRSILTAFRDCVLHGGDLSYQLPHSHTNNVIRISFTNAILRISFGATSRLILLHYQYIGTTNMALVTFASCLREAFLNFYNGAYEKESVSTIWVFITNELLLDGISWTNTICLVFEYVTIYTNAMIMCVLLLCSALSFIILYRYNLNEIAQMKKGAQVNSYSIARSFQIRENIAVFQMMLRVVFPTVVFNGPAYIFFFIYLLVPSNCGHEFIKHFSIGMFDLWIGISNRPDSQHEGDIYFKLFNLDMTRRETILMIIAQILALPFIVYRMYATRPLHVNIRLLLIHCFLSSGFSSICRLALLYFQYTGIPSPGSQFSSIVLLASIGRELGLGVVVSIPFIISMERVIATQHWSWWVLIVSRLFSEIHKTAIGRVITVNFDWLTKLVLRYEKEETDTLWIFVLLLFISSFAALLNGVCYIYGIYRETGNLIAFAIFISFGMTILAYIYHRNVGHMRKLALGARVNGYSVAHSYQIRENVAVMKFLFKLIIPSLSFAGPSFVAFTIFLVLPQSADYYRYLAVALFDVFVEAFYLMISVFLWYFVPKLRPNPSLPSLDSVQDGNQYFDWLTRDLNKVSDVHDSRRTISAI
;
A
#
# COMPACT_ATOMS: atom_id res chain seq x y z
N ILE A 1 -62.09 15.02 -10.18
CA ILE A 1 -61.79 15.95 -9.06
C ILE A 1 -61.80 15.12 -7.78
N ASN A 2 -60.71 15.20 -7.01
CA ASN A 2 -60.43 14.56 -5.71
C ASN A 2 -60.20 13.04 -5.64
N VAL A 3 -58.95 12.64 -5.88
CA VAL A 3 -58.24 11.68 -5.01
C VAL A 3 -56.84 12.23 -4.78
N SER A 4 -56.71 13.08 -3.77
CA SER A 4 -55.46 13.59 -3.20
C SER A 4 -55.57 13.36 -1.70
N THR A 5 -54.47 12.96 -1.06
CA THR A 5 -54.27 12.53 0.34
C THR A 5 -54.24 11.01 0.59
N ARG A 6 -53.07 10.40 0.31
CA ARG A 6 -52.41 9.35 1.13
C ARG A 6 -51.15 8.81 0.43
N VAL A 7 -50.10 9.62 0.31
CA VAL A 7 -48.71 9.13 0.22
C VAL A 7 -47.82 10.14 0.94
N ALA A 8 -47.95 10.17 2.25
CA ALA A 8 -46.99 10.80 3.14
C ALA A 8 -46.95 9.94 4.41
N GLN A 9 -46.21 8.84 4.37
CA GLN A 9 -45.81 8.12 5.58
C GLN A 9 -44.56 7.27 5.31
N SER A 10 -43.50 7.63 6.05
CA SER A 10 -42.26 6.91 6.38
C SER A 10 -41.41 6.34 5.25
N PHE A 11 -40.46 7.17 4.79
CA PHE A 11 -39.16 6.70 4.29
C PHE A 11 -38.38 6.12 5.48
N ASP A 12 -38.47 4.81 5.69
CA ASP A 12 -37.75 4.14 6.77
C ASP A 12 -36.30 3.84 6.35
N TYR A 13 -35.38 4.72 6.76
CA TYR A 13 -33.94 4.57 6.56
C TYR A 13 -33.40 3.24 7.13
N ARG A 14 -34.12 2.66 8.09
CA ARG A 14 -33.76 1.37 8.70
C ARG A 14 -33.93 0.22 7.72
N SER A 15 -34.91 0.26 6.81
CA SER A 15 -35.12 -0.80 5.82
C SER A 15 -33.98 -0.86 4.79
N ILE A 16 -33.42 0.30 4.41
CA ILE A 16 -32.27 0.39 3.49
C ILE A 16 -30.99 -0.08 4.18
N LEU A 17 -30.75 0.32 5.43
CA LEU A 17 -29.61 -0.15 6.21
C LEU A 17 -29.68 -1.64 6.53
N THR A 18 -30.88 -2.19 6.72
CA THR A 18 -31.08 -3.63 6.93
C THR A 18 -30.89 -4.41 5.63
N ALA A 19 -31.41 -3.93 4.50
CA ALA A 19 -31.15 -4.52 3.18
C ALA A 19 -29.66 -4.45 2.79
N PHE A 20 -28.97 -3.35 3.14
CA PHE A 20 -27.53 -3.20 2.93
C PHE A 20 -26.73 -4.12 3.86
N ARG A 21 -27.13 -4.25 5.13
CA ARG A 21 -26.53 -5.17 6.10
C ARG A 21 -26.71 -6.62 5.67
N ASP A 22 -27.89 -7.02 5.21
CA ASP A 22 -28.18 -8.39 4.79
C ASP A 22 -27.47 -8.73 3.46
N CYS A 23 -27.36 -7.77 2.54
CA CYS A 23 -26.62 -7.94 1.29
C CYS A 23 -25.08 -7.98 1.49
N VAL A 24 -24.56 -7.38 2.58
CA VAL A 24 -23.13 -7.33 2.89
C VAL A 24 -22.69 -8.45 3.86
N LEU A 25 -23.54 -8.86 4.80
CA LEU A 25 -23.22 -9.85 5.83
C LEU A 25 -23.73 -11.26 5.52
N HIS A 26 -24.80 -11.39 4.75
CA HIS A 26 -25.35 -12.68 4.31
C HIS A 26 -25.23 -12.79 2.80
N GLY A 27 -24.01 -12.68 2.28
CA GLY A 27 -23.68 -13.11 0.92
C GLY A 27 -24.21 -14.53 0.74
N GLY A 28 -25.33 -14.65 0.02
CA GLY A 28 -26.08 -15.87 -0.11
C GLY A 28 -25.20 -17.02 -0.59
N ASP A 29 -25.47 -18.20 -0.04
CA ASP A 29 -24.94 -19.50 -0.45
C ASP A 29 -25.21 -19.79 -1.94
N LEU A 30 -24.42 -19.16 -2.80
CA LEU A 30 -24.25 -19.55 -4.20
C LEU A 30 -22.82 -20.06 -4.33
N SER A 31 -22.67 -21.31 -3.92
CA SER A 31 -21.53 -22.19 -4.17
C SER A 31 -21.36 -22.42 -5.68
N TYR A 32 -20.80 -21.43 -6.37
CA TYR A 32 -20.21 -21.61 -7.70
C TYR A 32 -18.77 -21.11 -7.68
N GLN A 33 -17.84 -22.06 -7.47
CA GLN A 33 -16.41 -21.84 -7.57
C GLN A 33 -16.05 -21.46 -9.02
N LEU A 34 -15.86 -20.16 -9.27
CA LEU A 34 -15.18 -19.65 -10.46
C LEU A 34 -13.65 -19.72 -10.23
N PRO A 35 -12.83 -19.99 -11.26
CA PRO A 35 -11.37 -19.90 -11.14
C PRO A 35 -10.96 -18.42 -10.98
N HIS A 36 -10.70 -18.02 -9.73
CA HIS A 36 -10.60 -16.63 -9.29
C HIS A 36 -9.34 -15.83 -9.70
N SER A 37 -8.39 -16.40 -10.45
CA SER A 37 -7.08 -15.76 -10.64
C SER A 37 -6.95 -14.83 -11.82
N HIS A 38 -7.55 -15.18 -12.97
CA HIS A 38 -7.30 -14.47 -14.21
C HIS A 38 -7.93 -13.08 -14.22
N THR A 39 -9.17 -12.98 -13.74
CA THR A 39 -9.90 -11.73 -13.59
C THR A 39 -9.23 -10.78 -12.60
N ASN A 40 -8.69 -11.31 -11.51
CA ASN A 40 -8.05 -10.51 -10.47
C ASN A 40 -6.76 -9.83 -10.96
N ASN A 41 -6.00 -10.43 -11.88
CA ASN A 41 -4.76 -9.84 -12.36
C ASN A 41 -5.00 -8.71 -13.38
N VAL A 42 -5.96 -8.87 -14.30
CA VAL A 42 -6.39 -7.80 -15.24
C VAL A 42 -6.89 -6.59 -14.48
N ILE A 43 -7.75 -6.83 -13.48
CA ILE A 43 -8.32 -5.77 -12.63
C ILE A 43 -7.22 -5.07 -11.83
N ARG A 44 -6.27 -5.82 -11.23
CA ARG A 44 -5.16 -5.24 -10.46
C ARG A 44 -4.22 -4.40 -11.32
N ILE A 45 -3.93 -4.82 -12.54
CA ILE A 45 -3.05 -4.06 -13.45
C ILE A 45 -3.78 -2.83 -13.98
N SER A 46 -5.04 -2.95 -14.36
CA SER A 46 -5.86 -1.80 -14.81
C SER A 46 -6.04 -0.78 -13.70
N PHE A 47 -6.25 -1.23 -12.47
CA PHE A 47 -6.34 -0.38 -11.28
C PHE A 47 -4.99 0.28 -10.94
N THR A 48 -3.89 -0.46 -11.01
CA THR A 48 -2.53 0.08 -10.82
C THR A 48 -2.19 1.11 -11.91
N ASN A 49 -2.52 0.84 -13.18
CA ASN A 49 -2.35 1.79 -14.29
C ASN A 49 -3.21 3.06 -14.09
N ALA A 50 -4.47 2.91 -13.65
CA ALA A 50 -5.33 4.04 -13.33
C ALA A 50 -4.77 4.90 -12.18
N ILE A 51 -4.25 4.28 -11.11
CA ILE A 51 -3.59 4.99 -10.01
C ILE A 51 -2.34 5.71 -10.50
N LEU A 52 -1.48 5.05 -11.28
CA LEU A 52 -0.29 5.67 -11.85
C LEU A 52 -0.64 6.87 -12.74
N ARG A 53 -1.67 6.75 -13.59
CA ARG A 53 -2.17 7.86 -14.42
C ARG A 53 -2.67 9.04 -13.61
N ILE A 54 -3.43 8.80 -12.54
CA ILE A 54 -3.91 9.86 -11.64
C ILE A 54 -2.73 10.55 -10.96
N SER A 55 -1.77 9.78 -10.43
CA SER A 55 -0.57 10.31 -9.79
C SER A 55 0.30 11.13 -10.74
N PHE A 56 0.53 10.63 -11.96
CA PHE A 56 1.31 11.37 -12.97
C PHE A 56 0.56 12.56 -13.56
N GLY A 57 -0.78 12.49 -13.67
CA GLY A 57 -1.63 13.62 -14.06
C GLY A 57 -1.61 14.75 -13.04
N ALA A 58 -1.58 14.43 -11.74
CA ALA A 58 -1.37 15.40 -10.68
C ALA A 58 0.04 16.04 -10.77
N THR A 59 1.08 15.23 -11.02
CA THR A 59 2.46 15.73 -11.19
C THR A 59 2.63 16.59 -12.44
N SER A 60 2.02 16.22 -13.58
CA SER A 60 2.08 17.01 -14.80
C SER A 60 1.30 18.32 -14.67
N ARG A 61 0.18 18.33 -13.93
CA ARG A 61 -0.55 19.57 -13.57
C ARG A 61 0.30 20.49 -12.70
N LEU A 62 1.04 19.95 -11.73
CA LEU A 62 1.99 20.73 -10.91
C LEU A 62 3.11 21.34 -11.76
N ILE A 63 3.63 20.60 -12.76
CA ILE A 63 4.62 21.11 -13.72
C ILE A 63 4.01 22.17 -14.65
N LEU A 64 2.76 22.00 -15.09
CA LEU A 64 2.06 22.96 -15.93
C LEU A 64 1.73 24.25 -15.16
N LEU A 65 1.30 24.14 -13.91
CA LEU A 65 1.11 25.28 -13.00
C LEU A 65 2.43 26.00 -12.76
N HIS A 66 3.52 25.25 -12.54
CA HIS A 66 4.87 25.82 -12.46
C HIS A 66 5.25 26.57 -13.74
N TYR A 67 4.96 26.02 -14.92
CA TYR A 67 5.21 26.67 -16.22
C TYR A 67 4.37 27.93 -16.42
N GLN A 68 3.06 27.87 -16.12
CA GLN A 68 2.12 28.99 -16.25
C GLN A 68 2.46 30.16 -15.30
N TYR A 69 3.00 29.87 -14.12
CA TYR A 69 3.37 30.90 -13.15
C TYR A 69 4.81 31.43 -13.27
N ILE A 70 5.75 30.65 -13.83
CA ILE A 70 7.19 31.00 -13.83
C ILE A 70 7.74 31.29 -15.24
N GLY A 71 6.98 31.02 -16.32
CA GLY A 71 7.26 31.53 -17.66
C GLY A 71 8.56 31.05 -18.31
N THR A 72 9.08 29.87 -17.94
CA THR A 72 10.34 29.35 -18.52
C THR A 72 10.09 28.47 -19.75
N THR A 73 10.79 28.74 -20.86
CA THR A 73 10.52 28.23 -22.22
C THR A 73 10.97 26.79 -22.53
N ASN A 74 11.35 25.98 -21.55
CA ASN A 74 11.98 24.67 -21.83
C ASN A 74 10.97 23.52 -21.98
N MET A 75 10.37 23.43 -23.18
CA MET A 75 9.52 22.32 -23.65
C MET A 75 10.16 20.93 -23.47
N ALA A 76 11.50 20.82 -23.42
CA ALA A 76 12.23 19.56 -23.32
C ALA A 76 11.91 18.74 -22.05
N LEU A 77 11.60 19.40 -20.91
CA LEU A 77 11.32 18.71 -19.64
C LEU A 77 9.94 18.02 -19.65
N VAL A 78 8.96 18.67 -20.28
CA VAL A 78 7.60 18.13 -20.48
C VAL A 78 7.62 16.95 -21.45
N THR A 79 8.42 17.06 -22.52
CA THR A 79 8.63 15.98 -23.48
C THR A 79 9.39 14.81 -22.86
N PHE A 80 10.42 15.06 -22.04
CA PHE A 80 11.19 14.02 -21.35
C PHE A 80 10.35 13.24 -20.33
N ALA A 81 9.52 13.92 -19.53
CA ALA A 81 8.60 13.28 -18.59
C ALA A 81 7.53 12.43 -19.31
N SER A 82 7.11 12.87 -20.50
CA SER A 82 6.18 12.11 -21.36
C SER A 82 6.84 10.89 -22.01
N CYS A 83 8.11 10.99 -22.44
CA CYS A 83 8.87 9.85 -22.96
C CYS A 83 9.19 8.80 -21.88
N LEU A 84 9.45 9.24 -20.64
CA LEU A 84 9.70 8.34 -19.50
C LEU A 84 8.43 7.55 -19.13
N ARG A 85 7.26 8.21 -19.20
CA ARG A 85 5.92 7.59 -19.10
C ARG A 85 5.75 6.45 -20.12
N GLU A 86 6.07 6.69 -21.39
CA GLU A 86 5.92 5.71 -22.48
C GLU A 86 6.90 4.53 -22.37
N ALA A 87 8.14 4.78 -21.96
CA ALA A 87 9.15 3.72 -21.78
C ALA A 87 8.77 2.75 -20.64
N PHE A 88 8.21 3.26 -19.55
CA PHE A 88 7.77 2.45 -18.40
C PHE A 88 6.45 1.72 -18.66
N LEU A 89 5.50 2.32 -19.38
CA LEU A 89 4.25 1.67 -19.80
C LEU A 89 4.52 0.50 -20.75
N ASN A 90 5.41 0.67 -21.73
CA ASN A 90 5.78 -0.41 -22.66
C ASN A 90 6.55 -1.55 -21.98
N PHE A 91 7.41 -1.24 -21.00
CA PHE A 91 8.14 -2.24 -20.23
C PHE A 91 7.21 -3.12 -19.37
N TYR A 92 6.17 -2.53 -18.75
CA TYR A 92 5.19 -3.28 -17.95
C TYR A 92 4.15 -4.02 -18.80
N ASN A 93 3.80 -3.51 -19.98
CA ASN A 93 2.86 -4.17 -20.89
C ASN A 93 3.47 -5.39 -21.60
N GLY A 94 4.80 -5.42 -21.77
CA GLY A 94 5.53 -6.60 -22.27
C GLY A 94 5.49 -7.82 -21.33
N ALA A 95 5.06 -7.63 -20.08
CA ALA A 95 5.04 -8.69 -19.08
C ALA A 95 3.69 -9.44 -18.96
N TYR A 96 2.72 -9.22 -19.86
CA TYR A 96 1.40 -9.85 -19.73
C TYR A 96 1.32 -11.28 -20.31
N GLU A 97 0.78 -12.16 -19.48
CA GLU A 97 0.73 -13.61 -19.58
C GLU A 97 -0.42 -14.10 -20.48
N LYS A 98 -0.26 -13.92 -21.79
CA LYS A 98 -0.72 -14.79 -22.89
C LYS A 98 -0.19 -14.13 -24.16
N GLU A 99 0.82 -14.74 -24.77
CA GLU A 99 1.58 -14.30 -25.96
C GLU A 99 0.74 -14.19 -27.26
N SER A 100 -0.56 -13.96 -27.15
CA SER A 100 -1.42 -13.58 -28.26
C SER A 100 -1.08 -12.13 -28.64
N VAL A 101 -0.31 -11.98 -29.71
CA VAL A 101 0.02 -10.70 -30.34
C VAL A 101 -1.24 -9.84 -30.56
N SER A 102 -2.39 -10.45 -30.81
CA SER A 102 -3.67 -9.74 -30.98
C SER A 102 -4.14 -8.98 -29.73
N THR A 103 -3.88 -9.50 -28.52
CA THR A 103 -4.27 -8.85 -27.26
C THR A 103 -3.41 -7.61 -27.00
N ILE A 104 -2.13 -7.67 -27.34
CA ILE A 104 -1.20 -6.54 -27.27
C ILE A 104 -1.65 -5.44 -28.23
N TRP A 105 -2.03 -5.79 -29.46
CA TRP A 105 -2.56 -4.81 -30.43
C TRP A 105 -3.85 -4.14 -29.96
N VAL A 106 -4.79 -4.88 -29.37
CA VAL A 106 -6.03 -4.30 -28.80
C VAL A 106 -5.69 -3.32 -27.69
N PHE A 107 -4.73 -3.66 -26.83
CA PHE A 107 -4.30 -2.78 -25.75
C PHE A 107 -3.61 -1.52 -26.26
N ILE A 108 -2.61 -1.66 -27.15
CA ILE A 108 -1.91 -0.54 -27.78
C ILE A 108 -2.91 0.37 -28.50
N THR A 109 -3.85 -0.19 -29.26
CA THR A 109 -4.87 0.59 -29.97
C THR A 109 -5.77 1.34 -28.99
N ASN A 110 -6.22 0.69 -27.92
CA ASN A 110 -7.06 1.32 -26.90
C ASN A 110 -6.33 2.47 -26.21
N GLU A 111 -5.05 2.29 -25.88
CA GLU A 111 -4.26 3.33 -25.23
C GLU A 111 -3.93 4.49 -26.18
N LEU A 112 -3.50 4.21 -27.41
CA LEU A 112 -3.25 5.25 -28.43
C LEU A 112 -4.51 6.06 -28.74
N LEU A 113 -5.69 5.43 -28.77
CA LEU A 113 -6.96 6.14 -28.96
C LEU A 113 -7.28 7.05 -27.77
N LEU A 114 -7.17 6.53 -26.55
CA LEU A 114 -7.49 7.28 -25.34
C LEU A 114 -6.53 8.47 -25.14
N ASP A 115 -5.23 8.22 -25.32
CA ASP A 115 -4.21 9.24 -25.24
C ASP A 115 -4.28 10.22 -26.41
N GLY A 116 -4.49 9.73 -27.63
CA GLY A 116 -4.63 10.58 -28.82
C GLY A 116 -5.77 11.58 -28.69
N ILE A 117 -6.92 11.17 -28.15
CA ILE A 117 -8.06 12.08 -27.87
C ILE A 117 -7.67 13.12 -26.81
N SER A 118 -7.02 12.70 -25.73
CA SER A 118 -6.57 13.60 -24.66
C SER A 118 -5.54 14.63 -25.13
N TRP A 119 -4.55 14.20 -25.90
CA TRP A 119 -3.53 15.05 -26.51
C TRP A 119 -4.13 16.04 -27.50
N THR A 120 -4.99 15.57 -28.40
CA THR A 120 -5.69 16.43 -29.36
C THR A 120 -6.49 17.50 -28.63
N ASN A 121 -7.26 17.12 -27.60
CA ASN A 121 -8.04 18.06 -26.83
C ASN A 121 -7.16 19.09 -26.08
N THR A 122 -6.04 18.64 -25.52
CA THR A 122 -5.08 19.52 -24.83
C THR A 122 -4.44 20.51 -25.81
N ILE A 123 -3.98 20.05 -26.98
CA ILE A 123 -3.43 20.88 -28.04
C ILE A 123 -4.48 21.89 -28.51
N CYS A 124 -5.70 21.45 -28.78
CA CYS A 124 -6.81 22.32 -29.17
C CYS A 124 -7.12 23.41 -28.12
N LEU A 125 -6.98 23.09 -26.83
CA LEU A 125 -7.20 24.05 -25.75
C LEU A 125 -6.01 25.01 -25.57
N VAL A 126 -4.78 24.52 -25.66
CA VAL A 126 -3.54 25.31 -25.49
C VAL A 126 -3.35 26.32 -26.62
N PHE A 127 -3.65 25.92 -27.86
CA PHE A 127 -3.57 26.81 -29.03
C PHE A 127 -4.89 27.57 -29.28
N GLU A 128 -5.83 27.54 -28.33
CA GLU A 128 -7.12 28.24 -28.38
C GLU A 128 -8.00 27.89 -29.61
N TYR A 129 -7.72 26.78 -30.30
CA TYR A 129 -8.56 26.27 -31.38
C TYR A 129 -9.97 25.90 -30.88
N VAL A 130 -10.09 25.56 -29.60
CA VAL A 130 -11.35 25.21 -28.94
C VAL A 130 -11.49 26.08 -27.69
N THR A 131 -12.58 26.83 -27.61
CA THR A 131 -12.89 27.62 -26.41
C THR A 131 -13.17 26.71 -25.21
N ILE A 132 -12.99 27.23 -23.98
CA ILE A 132 -13.32 26.48 -22.75
C ILE A 132 -14.77 25.97 -22.76
N TYR A 133 -15.71 26.76 -23.29
CA TYR A 133 -17.11 26.39 -23.44
C TYR A 133 -17.29 25.19 -24.39
N THR A 134 -16.66 25.26 -25.57
CA THR A 134 -16.71 24.19 -26.56
C THR A 134 -16.09 22.91 -26.02
N ASN A 135 -14.96 23.01 -25.29
CA ASN A 135 -14.32 21.86 -24.65
C ASN A 135 -15.21 21.24 -23.56
N ALA A 136 -15.84 22.06 -22.71
CA ALA A 136 -16.76 21.58 -21.69
C ALA A 136 -17.95 20.82 -22.30
N MET A 137 -18.50 21.33 -23.41
CA MET A 137 -19.57 20.67 -24.16
C MET A 137 -19.11 19.35 -24.78
N ILE A 138 -17.92 19.32 -25.40
CA ILE A 138 -17.33 18.09 -25.95
C ILE A 138 -17.16 17.03 -24.85
N MET A 139 -16.62 17.42 -23.68
CA MET A 139 -16.45 16.51 -22.54
C MET A 139 -17.78 16.00 -21.98
N CYS A 140 -18.80 16.85 -21.93
CA CYS A 140 -20.15 16.45 -21.53
C CYS A 140 -20.74 15.42 -22.50
N VAL A 141 -20.64 15.66 -23.81
CA VAL A 141 -21.10 14.72 -24.83
C VAL A 141 -20.36 13.39 -24.73
N LEU A 142 -19.03 13.41 -24.59
CA LEU A 142 -18.21 12.20 -24.41
C LEU A 142 -18.60 11.42 -23.14
N LEU A 143 -18.85 12.12 -22.02
CA LEU A 143 -19.32 11.50 -20.78
C LEU A 143 -20.69 10.83 -20.96
N LEU A 144 -21.63 11.49 -21.63
CA LEU A 144 -22.96 10.93 -21.89
C LEU A 144 -22.88 9.73 -22.84
N CYS A 145 -22.10 9.83 -23.93
CA CYS A 145 -21.89 8.73 -24.88
C CYS A 145 -21.22 7.52 -24.21
N SER A 146 -20.22 7.74 -23.35
CA SER A 146 -19.54 6.66 -22.63
C SER A 146 -20.45 6.01 -21.57
N ALA A 147 -21.21 6.80 -20.82
CA ALA A 147 -22.20 6.29 -19.86
C ALA A 147 -23.29 5.46 -20.57
N LEU A 148 -23.81 5.94 -21.71
CA LEU A 148 -24.80 5.23 -22.51
C LEU A 148 -24.24 3.91 -23.05
N SER A 149 -23.03 3.95 -23.61
CA SER A 149 -22.34 2.76 -24.13
C SER A 149 -22.11 1.71 -23.03
N PHE A 150 -21.69 2.16 -21.84
CA PHE A 150 -21.54 1.31 -20.67
C PHE A 150 -22.85 0.64 -20.25
N ILE A 151 -23.95 1.40 -20.18
CA ILE A 151 -25.28 0.87 -19.82
C ILE A 151 -25.77 -0.14 -20.87
N ILE A 152 -25.60 0.16 -22.16
CA ILE A 152 -25.98 -0.73 -23.26
C ILE A 152 -25.20 -2.05 -23.17
N LEU A 153 -23.87 -1.98 -23.03
CA LEU A 153 -23.03 -3.17 -22.92
C LEU A 153 -23.33 -3.99 -21.66
N TYR A 154 -23.58 -3.33 -20.54
CA TYR A 154 -23.96 -4.00 -19.30
C TYR A 154 -25.29 -4.75 -19.45
N ARG A 155 -26.32 -4.09 -20.00
CA ARG A 155 -27.62 -4.71 -20.27
C ARG A 155 -27.53 -5.84 -21.30
N TYR A 156 -26.71 -5.67 -22.33
CA TYR A 156 -26.45 -6.70 -23.32
C TYR A 156 -25.88 -7.97 -22.66
N ASN A 157 -24.84 -7.84 -21.83
CA ASN A 157 -24.27 -8.99 -21.12
C ASN A 157 -25.28 -9.65 -20.16
N LEU A 158 -26.10 -8.87 -19.46
CA LEU A 158 -27.16 -9.41 -18.60
C LEU A 158 -28.21 -10.20 -19.40
N ASN A 159 -28.63 -9.68 -20.55
CA ASN A 159 -29.58 -10.34 -21.45
C ASN A 159 -29.00 -11.64 -22.01
N GLU A 160 -27.72 -11.64 -22.40
CA GLU A 160 -27.01 -12.85 -22.85
C GLU A 160 -26.98 -13.94 -21.76
N ILE A 161 -26.70 -13.59 -20.49
CA ILE A 161 -26.81 -14.54 -19.38
C ILE A 161 -28.25 -15.05 -19.22
N ALA A 162 -29.24 -14.17 -19.31
CA ALA A 162 -30.64 -14.56 -19.21
C ALA A 162 -31.04 -15.53 -20.34
N GLN A 163 -30.54 -15.32 -21.57
CA GLN A 163 -30.76 -16.22 -22.70
C GLN A 163 -30.06 -17.57 -22.47
N MET A 164 -28.80 -17.58 -22.02
CA MET A 164 -28.07 -18.81 -21.70
C MET A 164 -28.72 -19.64 -20.59
N LYS A 165 -29.49 -19.00 -19.69
CA LYS A 165 -30.27 -19.69 -18.64
C LYS A 165 -31.56 -20.35 -19.15
N LYS A 166 -32.09 -19.97 -20.32
CA LYS A 166 -33.36 -20.51 -20.86
C LYS A 166 -33.24 -21.91 -21.48
N GLY A 167 -32.04 -22.50 -21.48
CA GLY A 167 -31.77 -23.84 -21.99
C GLY A 167 -30.60 -23.81 -22.98
N ALA A 168 -29.62 -24.68 -22.77
CA ALA A 168 -28.47 -24.79 -23.66
C ALA A 168 -28.88 -25.50 -24.95
N GLN A 169 -28.90 -24.77 -26.07
CA GLN A 169 -28.90 -25.44 -27.38
C GLN A 169 -27.53 -26.09 -27.57
N VAL A 170 -27.52 -27.41 -27.80
CA VAL A 170 -26.32 -28.27 -27.78
C VAL A 170 -25.21 -27.80 -28.72
N ASN A 171 -25.53 -27.03 -29.77
CA ASN A 171 -24.56 -26.58 -30.78
C ASN A 171 -24.11 -25.11 -30.65
N SER A 172 -24.69 -24.32 -29.74
CA SER A 172 -24.33 -22.89 -29.57
C SER A 172 -23.74 -22.57 -28.20
N TYR A 173 -23.72 -23.55 -27.29
CA TYR A 173 -23.18 -23.38 -25.95
C TYR A 173 -21.66 -23.53 -25.93
N SER A 174 -20.95 -22.40 -25.84
CA SER A 174 -19.52 -22.38 -25.52
C SER A 174 -19.32 -22.09 -24.04
N ILE A 175 -18.69 -23.03 -23.33
CA ILE A 175 -18.29 -22.86 -21.93
C ILE A 175 -17.44 -21.60 -21.78
N ALA A 176 -16.48 -21.37 -22.68
CA ALA A 176 -15.63 -20.18 -22.67
C ALA A 176 -16.42 -18.88 -22.78
N ARG A 177 -17.44 -18.82 -23.66
CA ARG A 177 -18.31 -17.64 -23.81
C ARG A 177 -19.10 -17.35 -22.53
N SER A 178 -19.64 -18.39 -21.89
CA SER A 178 -20.37 -18.26 -20.61
C SER A 178 -19.47 -17.72 -19.49
N PHE A 179 -18.22 -18.19 -19.41
CA PHE A 179 -17.23 -17.66 -18.46
C PHE A 179 -16.89 -16.19 -18.74
N GLN A 180 -16.62 -15.82 -20.00
CA GLN A 180 -16.29 -14.44 -20.38
C GLN A 180 -17.41 -13.46 -20.06
N ILE A 181 -18.67 -13.82 -20.33
CA ILE A 181 -19.81 -12.94 -20.04
C ILE A 181 -20.00 -12.75 -18.53
N ARG A 182 -19.80 -13.80 -17.72
CA ARG A 182 -19.85 -13.70 -16.24
C ARG A 182 -18.72 -12.82 -15.71
N GLU A 183 -17.52 -12.96 -16.27
CA GLU A 183 -16.37 -12.12 -15.95
C GLU A 183 -16.64 -10.64 -16.28
N ASN A 184 -17.14 -10.36 -17.48
CA ASN A 184 -17.52 -9.00 -17.89
C ASN A 184 -18.54 -8.39 -16.92
N ILE A 185 -19.58 -9.14 -16.53
CA ILE A 185 -20.58 -8.66 -15.57
C ILE A 185 -19.97 -8.34 -14.21
N ALA A 186 -19.06 -9.20 -13.72
CA ALA A 186 -18.35 -8.94 -12.46
C ALA A 186 -17.49 -7.66 -12.55
N VAL A 187 -16.80 -7.44 -13.68
CA VAL A 187 -16.05 -6.21 -13.94
C VAL A 187 -16.97 -4.99 -13.99
N PHE A 188 -18.10 -5.07 -14.70
CA PHE A 188 -19.08 -3.98 -14.76
C PHE A 188 -19.66 -3.64 -13.38
N GLN A 189 -19.97 -4.65 -12.56
CA GLN A 189 -20.44 -4.43 -11.19
C GLN A 189 -19.36 -3.77 -10.30
N MET A 190 -18.10 -4.18 -10.46
CA MET A 190 -16.99 -3.52 -9.77
C MET A 190 -16.82 -2.07 -10.24
N MET A 191 -16.86 -1.82 -11.54
CA MET A 191 -16.78 -0.47 -12.11
C MET A 191 -17.94 0.39 -11.60
N LEU A 192 -19.17 -0.12 -11.55
CA LEU A 192 -20.32 0.63 -10.98
C LEU A 192 -20.11 1.02 -9.52
N ARG A 193 -19.47 0.15 -8.71
CA ARG A 193 -19.13 0.47 -7.31
C ARG A 193 -18.08 1.58 -7.19
N VAL A 194 -17.25 1.79 -8.21
CA VAL A 194 -16.25 2.87 -8.26
C VAL A 194 -16.84 4.14 -8.88
N VAL A 195 -17.51 4.01 -10.04
CA VAL A 195 -18.08 5.11 -10.81
C VAL A 195 -19.16 5.84 -10.01
N PHE A 196 -20.01 5.14 -9.27
CA PHE A 196 -21.08 5.80 -8.52
C PHE A 196 -20.55 6.79 -7.47
N PRO A 197 -19.65 6.41 -6.55
CA PRO A 197 -18.97 7.36 -5.67
C PRO A 197 -18.26 8.49 -6.43
N THR A 198 -17.57 8.19 -7.53
CA THR A 198 -16.87 9.21 -8.33
C THR A 198 -17.84 10.24 -8.92
N VAL A 199 -18.99 9.82 -9.44
CA VAL A 199 -20.00 10.72 -10.01
C VAL A 199 -20.68 11.53 -8.92
N VAL A 200 -21.04 10.90 -7.80
CA VAL A 200 -21.66 11.60 -6.65
C VAL A 200 -20.71 12.66 -6.10
N PHE A 201 -19.41 12.35 -6.04
CA PHE A 201 -18.41 13.23 -5.46
C PHE A 201 -18.00 14.36 -6.41
N ASN A 202 -17.82 14.09 -7.70
CA ASN A 202 -17.42 15.11 -8.69
C ASN A 202 -18.61 15.89 -9.27
N GLY A 203 -19.83 15.36 -9.18
CA GLY A 203 -21.04 15.97 -9.73
C GLY A 203 -21.24 17.44 -9.33
N PRO A 204 -21.13 17.80 -8.04
CA PRO A 204 -21.27 19.19 -7.60
C PRO A 204 -20.24 20.14 -8.24
N ALA A 205 -18.98 19.72 -8.40
CA ALA A 205 -17.97 20.53 -9.09
C ALA A 205 -18.43 20.84 -10.53
N TYR A 206 -18.82 19.82 -11.30
CA TYR A 206 -19.31 20.05 -12.66
C TYR A 206 -20.56 20.95 -12.70
N ILE A 207 -21.49 20.79 -11.76
CA ILE A 207 -22.68 21.66 -11.67
C ILE A 207 -22.27 23.13 -11.48
N PHE A 208 -21.38 23.41 -10.54
CA PHE A 208 -20.90 24.79 -10.30
C PHE A 208 -20.13 25.35 -11.51
N PHE A 209 -19.31 24.53 -12.17
CA PHE A 209 -18.63 24.93 -13.39
C PHE A 209 -19.62 25.27 -14.52
N PHE A 210 -20.66 24.46 -14.70
CA PHE A 210 -21.72 24.74 -15.69
C PHE A 210 -22.48 26.02 -15.37
N ILE A 211 -22.80 26.29 -14.09
CA ILE A 211 -23.46 27.55 -13.69
C ILE A 211 -22.53 28.74 -14.02
N TYR A 212 -21.24 28.64 -13.74
CA TYR A 212 -20.26 29.68 -14.11
C TYR A 212 -20.24 29.96 -15.61
N LEU A 213 -20.30 28.92 -16.45
CA LEU A 213 -20.31 29.06 -17.91
C LEU A 213 -21.63 29.63 -18.45
N LEU A 214 -22.77 29.29 -17.84
CA LEU A 214 -24.09 29.71 -18.32
C LEU A 214 -24.47 31.14 -17.91
N VAL A 215 -23.84 31.73 -16.90
CA VAL A 215 -24.11 33.11 -16.47
C VAL A 215 -23.30 34.09 -17.33
N PRO A 216 -23.95 34.85 -18.24
CA PRO A 216 -23.27 35.83 -19.08
C PRO A 216 -22.72 36.97 -18.22
N SER A 217 -21.54 37.49 -18.59
CA SER A 217 -21.00 38.69 -17.94
C SER A 217 -21.92 39.89 -18.20
N ASN A 218 -22.06 40.79 -17.24
CA ASN A 218 -22.86 42.03 -17.29
C ASN A 218 -24.38 41.89 -17.16
N CYS A 219 -24.92 40.74 -16.70
CA CYS A 219 -26.36 40.58 -16.46
C CYS A 219 -26.84 40.97 -15.05
N GLY A 220 -25.97 41.56 -14.22
CA GLY A 220 -26.28 41.89 -12.82
C GLY A 220 -26.15 40.70 -11.85
N HIS A 221 -25.81 39.50 -12.33
CA HIS A 221 -25.62 38.30 -11.52
C HIS A 221 -24.14 37.91 -11.30
N GLU A 222 -23.22 38.89 -11.30
CA GLU A 222 -21.78 38.65 -11.11
C GLU A 222 -21.47 37.88 -9.82
N PHE A 223 -22.25 38.11 -8.76
CA PHE A 223 -22.14 37.33 -7.52
C PHE A 223 -22.31 35.82 -7.75
N ILE A 224 -23.32 35.39 -8.53
CA ILE A 224 -23.59 33.97 -8.79
C ILE A 224 -22.43 33.37 -9.60
N LYS A 225 -21.89 34.11 -10.56
CA LYS A 225 -20.76 33.69 -11.38
C LYS A 225 -19.49 33.48 -10.54
N HIS A 226 -19.12 34.47 -9.72
CA HIS A 226 -17.96 34.39 -8.83
C HIS A 226 -18.14 33.34 -7.72
N PHE A 227 -19.34 33.23 -7.16
CA PHE A 227 -19.66 32.19 -6.19
C PHE A 227 -19.54 30.80 -6.80
N SER A 228 -20.02 30.61 -8.04
CA SER A 228 -19.98 29.31 -8.71
C SER A 228 -18.55 28.87 -9.03
N ILE A 229 -17.69 29.75 -9.52
CA ILE A 229 -16.27 29.39 -9.72
C ILE A 229 -15.56 29.12 -8.39
N GLY A 230 -15.83 29.92 -7.35
CA GLY A 230 -15.27 29.68 -6.01
C GLY A 230 -15.73 28.36 -5.40
N MET A 231 -17.00 27.97 -5.60
CA MET A 231 -17.52 26.67 -5.18
C MET A 231 -16.98 25.53 -6.02
N PHE A 232 -16.78 25.73 -7.32
CA PHE A 232 -16.11 24.75 -8.19
C PHE A 232 -14.69 24.49 -7.72
N ASP A 233 -13.90 25.54 -7.49
CA ASP A 233 -12.52 25.45 -7.02
C ASP A 233 -12.45 24.86 -5.60
N LEU A 234 -13.36 25.24 -4.71
CA LEU A 234 -13.50 24.63 -3.39
C LEU A 234 -13.82 23.14 -3.49
N TRP A 235 -14.78 22.76 -4.35
CA TRP A 235 -15.19 21.37 -4.49
C TRP A 235 -14.10 20.53 -5.15
N ILE A 236 -13.40 21.09 -6.14
CA ILE A 236 -12.19 20.49 -6.71
C ILE A 236 -11.07 20.43 -5.68
N GLY A 237 -10.89 21.40 -4.80
CA GLY A 237 -9.89 21.35 -3.72
C GLY A 237 -10.24 20.36 -2.61
N ILE A 238 -11.53 20.15 -2.34
CA ILE A 238 -12.02 19.09 -1.46
C ILE A 238 -11.88 17.71 -2.14
N SER A 239 -12.17 17.63 -3.45
CA SER A 239 -12.19 16.36 -4.18
C SER A 239 -10.80 15.89 -4.63
N ASN A 240 -10.01 16.84 -5.09
CA ASN A 240 -8.58 16.77 -5.30
C ASN A 240 -7.93 17.46 -4.11
N ARG A 241 -8.00 16.85 -2.93
CA ARG A 241 -7.09 17.23 -1.85
C ARG A 241 -5.76 16.48 -2.05
N PRO A 242 -4.85 16.91 -2.95
CA PRO A 242 -3.52 17.30 -2.56
C PRO A 242 -3.62 18.67 -1.90
N ASP A 243 -2.90 18.82 -0.81
CA ASP A 243 -2.83 20.05 -0.06
C ASP A 243 -2.55 21.27 -0.95
N SER A 244 -3.24 22.37 -0.61
CA SER A 244 -3.00 23.76 -0.99
C SER A 244 -3.50 24.20 -2.39
N GLN A 245 -4.06 25.40 -2.58
CA GLN A 245 -3.45 26.70 -2.28
C GLN A 245 -4.42 27.90 -2.29
N HIS A 246 -4.12 28.86 -1.41
CA HIS A 246 -3.93 30.31 -1.60
C HIS A 246 -4.83 31.16 -2.52
N GLU A 247 -5.62 32.04 -1.88
CA GLU A 247 -5.44 33.50 -2.01
C GLU A 247 -5.58 34.14 -0.61
N GLY A 248 -4.50 34.03 0.17
CA GLY A 248 -4.45 34.52 1.55
C GLY A 248 -3.01 34.54 2.04
N ASP A 249 -2.11 35.13 1.26
CA ASP A 249 -0.66 34.83 1.24
C ASP A 249 0.17 35.17 2.48
N ILE A 250 -0.43 35.72 3.52
CA ILE A 250 0.21 35.93 4.83
C ILE A 250 -0.40 35.00 5.88
N TYR A 251 -1.73 34.87 5.88
CA TYR A 251 -2.43 33.94 6.77
C TYR A 251 -2.18 32.49 6.39
N PHE A 252 -2.11 32.16 5.10
CA PHE A 252 -1.96 30.80 4.60
C PHE A 252 -0.50 30.31 4.65
N LYS A 253 0.48 31.22 4.68
CA LYS A 253 1.89 30.89 5.04
C LYS A 253 2.01 30.44 6.50
N LEU A 254 1.32 31.12 7.43
CA LEU A 254 1.23 30.66 8.83
C LEU A 254 0.33 29.43 8.96
N PHE A 255 -0.79 29.38 8.24
CA PHE A 255 -1.80 28.33 8.36
C PHE A 255 -1.30 26.99 7.78
N ASN A 256 -0.55 26.95 6.67
CA ASN A 256 -0.08 25.68 6.11
C ASN A 256 1.05 25.04 6.91
N LEU A 257 1.99 25.85 7.44
CA LEU A 257 3.02 25.32 8.34
C LEU A 257 2.39 24.86 9.65
N ASP A 258 1.42 25.60 10.20
CA ASP A 258 0.71 25.15 11.40
C ASP A 258 -0.21 23.96 11.14
N MET A 259 -0.83 23.86 9.97
CA MET A 259 -1.75 22.76 9.63
C MET A 259 -0.98 21.46 9.40
N THR A 260 0.08 21.47 8.58
CA THR A 260 0.94 20.29 8.40
C THR A 260 1.58 19.85 9.72
N ARG A 261 1.95 20.80 10.59
CA ARG A 261 2.43 20.48 11.95
C ARG A 261 1.33 19.87 12.82
N ARG A 262 0.11 20.44 12.84
CA ARG A 262 -1.03 19.88 13.58
C ARG A 262 -1.38 18.49 13.10
N GLU A 263 -1.40 18.25 11.80
CA GLU A 263 -1.64 16.93 11.20
C GLU A 263 -0.54 15.94 11.57
N THR A 264 0.73 16.37 11.50
CA THR A 264 1.87 15.56 11.95
C THR A 264 1.75 15.20 13.43
N ILE A 265 1.42 16.16 14.29
CA ILE A 265 1.20 15.94 15.73
C ILE A 265 0.04 14.96 15.95
N LEU A 266 -1.08 15.13 15.23
CA LEU A 266 -2.22 14.22 15.32
C LEU A 266 -1.88 12.80 14.87
N MET A 267 -1.10 12.65 13.80
CA MET A 267 -0.62 11.34 13.34
C MET A 267 0.33 10.69 14.35
N ILE A 268 1.26 11.45 14.93
CA ILE A 268 2.15 10.97 15.99
C ILE A 268 1.35 10.52 17.22
N ILE A 269 0.37 11.32 17.67
CA ILE A 269 -0.50 10.95 18.79
C ILE A 269 -1.29 9.69 18.47
N ALA A 270 -1.89 9.61 17.27
CA ALA A 270 -2.63 8.43 16.83
C ALA A 270 -1.75 7.18 16.80
N GLN A 271 -0.50 7.30 16.35
CA GLN A 271 0.47 6.20 16.33
C GLN A 271 0.86 5.76 17.75
N ILE A 272 1.17 6.70 18.65
CA ILE A 272 1.50 6.40 20.05
C ILE A 272 0.32 5.71 20.74
N LEU A 273 -0.91 6.18 20.51
CA LEU A 273 -2.12 5.56 21.05
C LEU A 273 -2.38 4.17 20.45
N ALA A 274 -2.06 3.95 19.17
CA ALA A 274 -2.22 2.65 18.51
C ALA A 274 -1.15 1.63 18.93
N LEU A 275 0.03 2.08 19.38
CA LEU A 275 1.19 1.24 19.66
C LEU A 275 0.90 0.08 20.65
N PRO A 276 0.29 0.29 21.84
CA PRO A 276 -0.01 -0.80 22.76
C PRO A 276 -0.95 -1.85 22.15
N PHE A 277 -1.91 -1.41 21.35
CA PHE A 277 -2.87 -2.27 20.67
C PHE A 277 -2.19 -3.12 19.59
N ILE A 278 -1.27 -2.54 18.82
CA ILE A 278 -0.48 -3.26 17.81
C ILE A 278 0.42 -4.29 18.48
N VAL A 279 1.14 -3.90 19.55
CA VAL A 279 2.01 -4.81 20.30
C VAL A 279 1.22 -5.98 20.88
N TYR A 280 0.07 -5.71 21.51
CA TYR A 280 -0.83 -6.74 22.02
C TYR A 280 -1.30 -7.69 20.91
N ARG A 281 -1.73 -7.14 19.76
CA ARG A 281 -2.17 -7.95 18.61
C ARG A 281 -1.04 -8.79 18.02
N MET A 282 0.15 -8.20 17.83
CA MET A 282 1.33 -8.92 17.32
C MET A 282 1.69 -10.07 18.26
N TYR A 283 1.72 -9.80 19.56
CA TYR A 283 1.97 -10.83 20.58
C TYR A 283 0.94 -11.98 20.50
N ALA A 284 -0.36 -11.63 20.36
CA ALA A 284 -1.45 -12.60 20.25
C ALA A 284 -1.53 -13.35 18.91
N THR A 285 -0.64 -13.07 17.95
CA THR A 285 -0.65 -13.68 16.61
C THR A 285 0.03 -15.05 16.62
N ARG A 286 -0.70 -16.11 16.96
CA ARG A 286 -0.17 -17.50 16.95
C ARG A 286 0.40 -18.01 15.62
N PRO A 287 -0.10 -17.66 14.41
CA PRO A 287 0.42 -18.22 13.16
C PRO A 287 1.83 -17.76 12.77
N LEU A 288 2.35 -16.70 13.39
CA LEU A 288 3.69 -16.20 13.10
C LEU A 288 4.70 -16.73 14.11
N HIS A 289 5.87 -17.15 13.62
CA HIS A 289 7.02 -17.48 14.46
C HIS A 289 7.25 -16.39 15.51
N VAL A 290 7.61 -16.80 16.74
CA VAL A 290 7.80 -15.85 17.83
C VAL A 290 8.88 -14.81 17.48
N ASN A 291 9.99 -15.22 16.88
CA ASN A 291 11.05 -14.30 16.43
C ASN A 291 10.54 -13.22 15.47
N ILE A 292 9.66 -13.58 14.53
CA ILE A 292 9.07 -12.61 13.58
C ILE A 292 8.15 -11.65 14.33
N ARG A 293 7.35 -12.15 15.28
CA ARG A 293 6.52 -11.30 16.13
C ARG A 293 7.35 -10.33 16.93
N LEU A 294 8.40 -10.80 17.60
CA LEU A 294 9.30 -9.97 18.40
C LEU A 294 10.01 -8.92 17.54
N LEU A 295 10.40 -9.28 16.31
CA LEU A 295 11.02 -8.34 15.38
C LEU A 295 10.04 -7.26 14.91
N LEU A 296 8.80 -7.65 14.57
CA LEU A 296 7.76 -6.69 14.21
C LEU A 296 7.43 -5.79 15.40
N ILE A 297 7.32 -6.34 16.62
CA ILE A 297 7.12 -5.57 17.86
C ILE A 297 8.26 -4.56 18.05
N HIS A 298 9.52 -4.99 17.92
CA HIS A 298 10.67 -4.10 18.02
C HIS A 298 10.64 -2.98 16.99
N CYS A 299 10.27 -3.29 15.75
CA CYS A 299 10.07 -2.29 14.71
C CYS A 299 9.03 -1.24 15.14
N PHE A 300 7.86 -1.66 15.66
CA PHE A 300 6.84 -0.70 16.13
C PHE A 300 7.28 0.11 17.32
N LEU A 301 7.98 -0.51 18.28
CA LEU A 301 8.53 0.22 19.43
C LEU A 301 9.57 1.25 18.98
N SER A 302 10.43 0.90 18.02
CA SER A 302 11.43 1.81 17.45
C SER A 302 10.80 2.94 16.64
N SER A 303 9.76 2.63 15.87
CA SER A 303 8.97 3.62 15.13
C SER A 303 8.23 4.57 16.08
N GLY A 304 7.59 4.05 17.12
CA GLY A 304 6.96 4.87 18.16
C GLY A 304 7.95 5.74 18.93
N PHE A 305 9.14 5.22 19.23
CA PHE A 305 10.24 6.02 19.81
C PHE A 305 10.67 7.14 18.86
N SER A 306 10.82 6.87 17.56
CA SER A 306 11.13 7.88 16.55
C SER A 306 10.04 8.95 16.43
N SER A 307 8.76 8.59 16.50
CA SER A 307 7.66 9.55 16.53
C SER A 307 7.67 10.43 17.80
N ILE A 308 8.05 9.88 18.96
CA ILE A 308 8.25 10.67 20.20
C ILE A 308 9.43 11.65 20.02
N CYS A 309 10.55 11.19 19.48
CA CYS A 309 11.68 12.05 19.15
C CYS A 309 11.29 13.14 18.15
N ARG A 310 10.45 12.81 17.17
CA ARG A 310 9.92 13.78 16.20
C ARG A 310 9.05 14.83 16.88
N LEU A 311 8.22 14.44 17.84
CA LEU A 311 7.43 15.39 18.65
C LEU A 311 8.33 16.35 19.43
N ALA A 312 9.42 15.85 20.01
CA ALA A 312 10.41 16.69 20.70
C ALA A 312 11.08 17.68 19.72
N LEU A 313 11.44 17.23 18.52
CA LEU A 313 12.00 18.12 17.48
C LEU A 313 10.99 19.18 17.02
N LEU A 314 9.72 18.80 16.82
CA LEU A 314 8.65 19.74 16.46
C LEU A 314 8.44 20.79 17.57
N TYR A 315 8.53 20.39 18.84
CA TYR A 315 8.47 21.32 19.97
C TYR A 315 9.58 22.37 19.89
N PHE A 316 10.84 21.97 19.70
CA PHE A 316 11.95 22.93 19.56
C PHE A 316 11.89 23.75 18.26
N GLN A 317 11.33 23.20 17.19
CA GLN A 317 11.03 23.97 15.98
C GLN A 317 9.96 25.04 16.22
N TYR A 318 9.03 24.81 17.15
CA TYR A 318 7.98 25.76 17.53
C TYR A 318 8.48 26.82 18.51
N THR A 319 9.20 26.42 19.56
CA THR A 319 9.69 27.34 20.60
C THR A 319 10.95 28.11 20.21
N GLY A 320 11.56 27.75 19.07
CA GLY A 320 12.86 28.26 18.64
C GLY A 320 14.00 27.30 18.99
N ILE A 321 14.98 27.20 18.09
CA ILE A 321 16.13 26.31 18.25
C ILE A 321 16.99 26.82 19.41
N PRO A 322 17.28 25.97 20.41
CA PRO A 322 18.12 26.38 21.53
C PRO A 322 19.49 26.89 21.06
N SER A 323 19.99 27.97 21.69
CA SER A 323 21.31 28.51 21.39
C SER A 323 22.41 27.45 21.64
N PRO A 324 23.50 27.45 20.85
CA PRO A 324 24.65 26.58 21.08
C PRO A 324 25.18 26.79 22.50
N GLY A 325 25.19 25.74 23.32
CA GLY A 325 25.63 25.79 24.73
C GLY A 325 24.51 25.80 25.76
N SER A 326 23.24 25.88 25.33
CA SER A 326 22.12 25.63 26.25
C SER A 326 22.00 24.15 26.61
N GLN A 327 21.47 23.85 27.80
CA GLN A 327 21.23 22.47 28.26
C GLN A 327 20.31 21.67 27.30
N PHE A 328 19.51 22.37 26.48
CA PHE A 328 18.57 21.79 25.54
C PHE A 328 19.23 21.31 24.23
N SER A 329 20.46 21.74 23.90
CA SER A 329 21.17 21.29 22.70
C SER A 329 21.37 19.76 22.69
N SER A 330 21.63 19.16 23.86
CA SER A 330 21.76 17.70 24.00
C SER A 330 20.45 16.96 23.73
N ILE A 331 19.31 17.56 24.08
CA ILE A 331 17.98 16.96 23.85
C ILE A 331 17.64 16.99 22.36
N VAL A 332 17.91 18.10 21.67
CA VAL A 332 17.71 18.20 20.21
C VAL A 332 18.60 17.21 19.46
N LEU A 333 19.86 17.05 19.89
CA LEU A 333 20.77 16.06 19.32
C LEU A 333 20.25 14.64 19.54
N LEU A 334 19.87 14.30 20.77
CA LEU A 334 19.36 12.97 21.11
C LEU A 334 18.06 12.65 20.35
N ALA A 335 17.16 13.62 20.22
CA ALA A 335 15.93 13.47 19.46
C ALA A 335 16.21 13.32 17.95
N SER A 336 17.22 14.01 17.42
CA SER A 336 17.66 13.82 16.02
C SER A 336 18.19 12.40 15.80
N ILE A 337 19.06 11.91 16.69
CA ILE A 337 19.59 10.55 16.64
C ILE A 337 18.46 9.52 16.75
N GLY A 338 17.53 9.70 17.69
CA GLY A 338 16.40 8.80 17.89
C GLY A 338 15.44 8.75 16.70
N ARG A 339 15.23 9.88 16.02
CA ARG A 339 14.46 9.94 14.77
C ARG A 339 15.11 9.06 13.69
N GLU A 340 16.40 9.28 13.43
CA GLU A 340 17.17 8.54 12.43
C GLU A 340 17.28 7.04 12.77
N LEU A 341 17.41 6.71 14.05
CA LEU A 341 17.43 5.33 14.53
C LEU A 341 16.16 4.57 14.14
N GLY A 342 14.97 5.15 14.39
CA GLY A 342 13.72 4.49 14.03
C GLY A 342 13.54 4.34 12.53
N LEU A 343 13.91 5.36 11.74
CA LEU A 343 13.89 5.27 10.28
C LEU A 343 14.82 4.15 9.78
N GLY A 344 16.05 4.09 10.31
CA GLY A 344 17.03 3.06 9.96
C GLY A 344 16.57 1.65 10.32
N VAL A 345 15.96 1.47 11.50
CA VAL A 345 15.39 0.17 11.92
C VAL A 345 14.23 -0.26 11.02
N VAL A 346 13.40 0.67 10.56
CA VAL A 346 12.27 0.33 9.68
C VAL A 346 12.75 -0.03 8.27
N VAL A 347 13.74 0.71 7.78
CA VAL A 347 14.40 0.46 6.50
C VAL A 347 15.12 -0.90 6.46
N SER A 348 15.66 -1.35 7.59
CA SER A 348 16.38 -2.64 7.68
C SER A 348 15.48 -3.87 7.84
N ILE A 349 14.17 -3.72 8.05
CA ILE A 349 13.25 -4.86 8.25
C ILE A 349 13.35 -5.93 7.16
N PRO A 350 13.27 -5.59 5.85
CA PRO A 350 13.32 -6.60 4.80
C PRO A 350 14.63 -7.39 4.86
N PHE A 351 15.74 -6.72 5.20
CA PHE A 351 17.04 -7.33 5.35
C PHE A 351 17.09 -8.27 6.57
N ILE A 352 16.65 -7.82 7.75
CA ILE A 352 16.71 -8.64 8.97
C ILE A 352 15.84 -9.89 8.83
N ILE A 353 14.60 -9.75 8.34
CA ILE A 353 13.73 -10.90 8.18
C ILE A 353 14.30 -11.86 7.14
N SER A 354 14.85 -11.32 6.05
CA SER A 354 15.51 -12.17 5.06
C SER A 354 16.66 -12.94 5.68
N MET A 355 17.56 -12.28 6.41
CA MET A 355 18.69 -12.95 7.06
C MET A 355 18.25 -14.01 8.07
N GLU A 356 17.26 -13.70 8.91
CA GLU A 356 16.70 -14.67 9.85
C GLU A 356 16.12 -15.90 9.11
N ARG A 357 15.42 -15.68 8.00
CA ARG A 357 14.90 -16.75 7.16
C ARG A 357 15.98 -17.50 6.38
N VAL A 358 17.08 -16.86 5.97
CA VAL A 358 18.26 -17.55 5.38
C VAL A 358 18.83 -18.52 6.40
N ILE A 359 19.12 -18.02 7.61
CA ILE A 359 19.73 -18.79 8.70
C ILE A 359 18.82 -19.97 9.04
N ALA A 360 17.53 -19.71 9.23
CA ALA A 360 16.53 -20.74 9.51
C ALA A 360 16.48 -21.81 8.40
N THR A 361 16.54 -21.42 7.12
CA THR A 361 16.40 -22.36 6.00
C THR A 361 17.69 -23.15 5.71
N GLN A 362 18.85 -22.48 5.72
CA GLN A 362 20.10 -23.06 5.21
C GLN A 362 20.95 -23.71 6.29
N HIS A 363 20.92 -23.16 7.51
CA HIS A 363 21.87 -23.54 8.56
C HIS A 363 21.20 -24.22 9.76
N TRP A 364 19.94 -24.67 9.63
CA TRP A 364 19.15 -25.23 10.73
C TRP A 364 19.92 -26.24 11.62
N SER A 365 20.71 -27.13 11.03
CA SER A 365 21.44 -28.20 11.75
C SER A 365 22.78 -27.74 12.35
N TRP A 366 23.52 -26.87 11.65
CA TRP A 366 24.77 -26.30 12.15
C TRP A 366 24.55 -25.39 13.35
N TRP A 367 23.33 -24.86 13.44
CA TRP A 367 22.95 -23.78 14.33
C TRP A 367 22.64 -24.26 15.75
N VAL A 368 21.87 -25.35 15.88
CA VAL A 368 21.68 -26.10 17.15
C VAL A 368 23.04 -26.49 17.77
N LEU A 369 24.04 -26.75 16.91
CA LEU A 369 25.34 -27.25 17.32
C LEU A 369 26.31 -26.15 17.80
N ILE A 370 26.23 -24.94 17.25
CA ILE A 370 27.08 -23.81 17.66
C ILE A 370 26.54 -23.12 18.91
N VAL A 371 25.23 -22.93 19.02
CA VAL A 371 24.69 -22.21 20.18
C VAL A 371 24.71 -23.06 21.43
N SER A 372 24.42 -24.35 21.33
CA SER A 372 24.68 -25.29 22.45
C SER A 372 26.13 -25.25 22.94
N ARG A 373 27.11 -25.10 22.03
CA ARG A 373 28.53 -24.94 22.38
C ARG A 373 28.84 -23.57 22.99
N LEU A 374 28.37 -22.47 22.40
CA LEU A 374 28.63 -21.12 22.89
C LEU A 374 27.98 -20.91 24.28
N PHE A 375 26.80 -21.48 24.49
CA PHE A 375 26.06 -21.39 25.74
C PHE A 375 26.69 -22.22 26.86
N SER A 376 27.19 -23.43 26.53
CA SER A 376 28.04 -24.22 27.43
C SER A 376 29.23 -23.40 27.94
N GLU A 377 29.84 -22.57 27.09
CA GLU A 377 30.99 -21.74 27.48
C GLU A 377 30.60 -20.47 28.24
N ILE A 378 29.54 -19.76 27.83
CA ILE A 378 29.09 -18.54 28.52
C ILE A 378 28.53 -18.86 29.92
N HIS A 379 27.79 -19.97 30.08
CA HIS A 379 27.23 -20.37 31.37
C HIS A 379 28.33 -20.76 32.39
N LYS A 380 29.51 -21.16 31.91
CA LYS A 380 30.69 -21.40 32.76
C LYS A 380 31.32 -20.11 33.28
N THR A 381 31.06 -18.95 32.66
CA THR A 381 31.62 -17.66 33.11
C THR A 381 30.84 -17.02 34.25
N ALA A 382 31.53 -16.40 35.21
CA ALA A 382 30.94 -15.77 36.39
C ALA A 382 29.95 -14.63 36.06
N ILE A 383 30.13 -13.95 34.92
CA ILE A 383 29.24 -12.90 34.41
C ILE A 383 27.86 -13.47 34.03
N GLY A 384 27.81 -14.69 33.49
CA GLY A 384 26.55 -15.36 33.15
C GLY A 384 25.66 -15.62 34.36
N ARG A 385 26.24 -15.86 35.54
CA ARG A 385 25.51 -16.08 36.80
C ARG A 385 24.93 -14.79 37.40
N VAL A 386 25.60 -13.64 37.21
CA VAL A 386 25.12 -12.35 37.71
C VAL A 386 23.96 -11.80 36.86
N ILE A 387 23.99 -12.02 35.54
CA ILE A 387 22.94 -11.58 34.61
C ILE A 387 21.64 -12.39 34.80
N THR A 388 21.75 -13.68 35.15
CA THR A 388 20.58 -14.57 35.32
C THR A 388 19.80 -14.35 36.61
N VAL A 389 20.44 -13.84 37.67
CA VAL A 389 19.80 -13.63 38.98
C VAL A 389 18.97 -12.34 39.06
N ASN A 390 19.30 -11.28 38.30
CA ASN A 390 18.61 -9.98 38.41
C ASN A 390 17.40 -9.80 37.49
N PHE A 391 17.10 -10.76 36.61
CA PHE A 391 16.02 -10.66 35.64
C PHE A 391 14.97 -11.76 35.80
N ASP A 392 14.47 -11.99 37.02
CA ASP A 392 13.49 -13.07 37.32
C ASP A 392 12.23 -13.04 36.41
N TRP A 393 11.82 -11.87 35.92
CA TRP A 393 10.74 -11.74 34.94
C TRP A 393 11.14 -12.19 33.52
N LEU A 394 12.37 -11.89 33.08
CA LEU A 394 12.95 -12.35 31.82
C LEU A 394 13.21 -13.85 31.89
N THR A 395 13.66 -14.35 33.05
CA THR A 395 13.85 -15.77 33.33
C THR A 395 12.52 -16.50 33.30
N LYS A 396 11.43 -15.95 33.85
CA LYS A 396 10.07 -16.51 33.70
C LYS A 396 9.53 -16.45 32.27
N LEU A 397 9.93 -15.43 31.48
CA LEU A 397 9.62 -15.33 30.06
C LEU A 397 10.39 -16.40 29.25
N VAL A 398 11.65 -16.64 29.60
CA VAL A 398 12.57 -17.64 29.04
C VAL A 398 12.18 -19.07 29.45
N LEU A 399 11.72 -19.30 30.67
CA LEU A 399 11.24 -20.60 31.16
C LEU A 399 9.89 -21.00 30.54
N ARG A 400 9.02 -20.03 30.20
CA ARG A 400 7.86 -20.30 29.33
C ARG A 400 8.26 -20.58 27.88
N TYR A 401 9.41 -20.06 27.48
CA TYR A 401 10.02 -20.27 26.17
C TYR A 401 10.67 -21.65 26.08
N GLU A 402 11.10 -22.25 27.19
CA GLU A 402 11.84 -23.53 27.31
C GLU A 402 11.16 -24.79 26.72
N LYS A 403 9.93 -24.66 26.17
CA LYS A 403 9.33 -25.68 25.30
C LYS A 403 9.73 -25.54 23.81
N GLU A 404 10.40 -24.45 23.44
CA GLU A 404 11.03 -24.16 22.14
C GLU A 404 12.46 -23.62 22.41
N GLU A 405 13.49 -24.21 21.81
CA GLU A 405 14.92 -24.06 22.19
C GLU A 405 15.38 -22.60 22.43
N THR A 406 16.00 -22.36 23.60
CA THR A 406 16.57 -21.09 24.12
C THR A 406 17.51 -20.38 23.14
N ASP A 407 18.04 -21.13 22.20
CA ASP A 407 19.03 -20.69 21.26
C ASP A 407 18.40 -19.67 20.29
N THR A 408 17.17 -19.90 19.82
CA THR A 408 16.49 -19.04 18.83
C THR A 408 16.35 -17.57 19.26
N LEU A 409 16.26 -17.30 20.57
CA LEU A 409 16.17 -15.95 21.14
C LEU A 409 17.46 -15.16 20.95
N TRP A 410 18.63 -15.80 21.04
CA TRP A 410 19.92 -15.12 20.89
C TRP A 410 20.20 -14.68 19.46
N ILE A 411 19.73 -15.43 18.44
CA ILE A 411 19.76 -14.96 17.04
C ILE A 411 18.96 -13.69 16.92
N PHE A 412 17.76 -13.71 17.49
CA PHE A 412 16.87 -12.57 17.44
C PHE A 412 17.57 -11.37 18.06
N VAL A 413 18.14 -11.50 19.26
CA VAL A 413 18.90 -10.44 19.94
C VAL A 413 20.11 -9.98 19.11
N LEU A 414 20.87 -10.89 18.51
CA LEU A 414 22.04 -10.57 17.67
C LEU A 414 21.63 -9.80 16.41
N LEU A 415 20.60 -10.26 15.70
CA LEU A 415 20.08 -9.58 14.51
C LEU A 415 19.50 -8.21 14.86
N LEU A 416 18.81 -8.12 16.02
CA LEU A 416 18.31 -6.86 16.55
C LEU A 416 19.43 -5.88 16.85
N PHE A 417 20.49 -6.37 17.49
CA PHE A 417 21.67 -5.60 17.82
C PHE A 417 22.37 -5.11 16.56
N ILE A 418 22.65 -5.99 15.59
CA ILE A 418 23.29 -5.62 14.32
C ILE A 418 22.49 -4.55 13.60
N SER A 419 21.16 -4.72 13.50
CA SER A 419 20.32 -3.72 12.85
C SER A 419 20.27 -2.41 13.61
N SER A 420 20.08 -2.44 14.92
CA SER A 420 19.95 -1.22 15.73
C SER A 420 21.27 -0.47 15.79
N PHE A 421 22.40 -1.20 15.85
CA PHE A 421 23.74 -0.64 15.79
C PHE A 421 24.02 -0.03 14.40
N ALA A 422 23.68 -0.71 13.31
CA ALA A 422 23.84 -0.16 11.97
C ALA A 422 23.00 1.11 11.76
N ALA A 423 21.74 1.11 12.21
CA ALA A 423 20.86 2.27 12.16
C ALA A 423 21.38 3.43 13.03
N LEU A 424 21.87 3.13 14.23
CA LEU A 424 22.49 4.13 15.12
C LEU A 424 23.75 4.73 14.50
N LEU A 425 24.66 3.89 14.00
CA LEU A 425 25.89 4.32 13.35
C LEU A 425 25.58 5.19 12.13
N ASN A 426 24.59 4.80 11.33
CA ASN A 426 24.12 5.59 10.20
C ASN A 426 23.58 6.97 10.66
N GLY A 427 22.70 7.00 11.67
CA GLY A 427 22.18 8.25 12.23
C GLY A 427 23.27 9.17 12.79
N VAL A 428 24.25 8.61 13.49
CA VAL A 428 25.42 9.35 14.00
C VAL A 428 26.25 9.91 12.85
N CYS A 429 26.65 9.08 11.88
CA CYS A 429 27.44 9.53 10.73
C CYS A 429 26.73 10.63 9.93
N TYR A 430 25.42 10.50 9.74
CA TYR A 430 24.60 11.52 9.09
C TYR A 430 24.57 12.84 9.86
N ILE A 431 24.30 12.79 11.17
CA ILE A 431 24.18 13.99 12.02
C ILE A 431 25.52 14.72 12.18
N TYR A 432 26.63 13.99 12.26
CA TYR A 432 27.97 14.59 12.31
C TYR A 432 28.48 15.03 10.93
N GLY A 433 27.68 14.87 9.86
CA GLY A 433 28.04 15.31 8.52
C GLY A 433 29.20 14.52 7.90
N ILE A 434 29.44 13.28 8.35
CA ILE A 434 30.49 12.41 7.80
C ILE A 434 30.23 12.11 6.32
N TYR A 435 28.96 12.00 5.94
CA TYR A 435 28.53 11.96 4.55
C TYR A 435 27.33 12.89 4.32
N ARG A 436 27.15 13.32 3.07
CA ARG A 436 26.02 14.17 2.65
C ARG A 436 24.69 13.44 2.70
N GLU A 437 23.58 14.18 2.67
CA GLU A 437 22.20 13.66 2.62
C GLU A 437 22.02 12.62 1.50
N THR A 438 22.65 12.85 0.36
CA THR A 438 22.67 11.91 -0.77
C THR A 438 23.30 10.57 -0.42
N GLY A 439 24.38 10.58 0.38
CA GLY A 439 25.02 9.37 0.90
C GLY A 439 24.10 8.55 1.80
N ASN A 440 23.32 9.22 2.67
CA ASN A 440 22.34 8.56 3.54
C ASN A 440 21.27 7.82 2.72
N LEU A 441 20.72 8.50 1.71
CA LEU A 441 19.71 7.91 0.83
C LEU A 441 20.26 6.72 0.03
N ILE A 442 21.48 6.85 -0.50
CA ILE A 442 22.12 5.77 -1.23
C ILE A 442 22.31 4.57 -0.29
N ALA A 443 22.73 4.79 0.95
CA ALA A 443 22.84 3.72 1.94
C ALA A 443 21.48 3.05 2.19
N PHE A 444 20.40 3.81 2.43
CA PHE A 444 19.06 3.24 2.59
C PHE A 444 18.58 2.47 1.35
N ALA A 445 18.77 3.02 0.15
CA ALA A 445 18.38 2.37 -1.09
C ALA A 445 19.14 1.05 -1.29
N ILE A 446 20.44 1.01 -0.99
CA ILE A 446 21.26 -0.21 -1.03
C ILE A 446 20.73 -1.23 -0.02
N PHE A 447 20.49 -0.83 1.24
CA PHE A 447 20.00 -1.74 2.28
C PHE A 447 18.63 -2.34 1.94
N ILE A 448 17.68 -1.53 1.45
CA ILE A 448 16.36 -2.00 1.04
C ILE A 448 16.50 -2.93 -0.16
N SER A 449 17.23 -2.52 -1.19
CA SER A 449 17.39 -3.32 -2.43
C SER A 449 18.05 -4.67 -2.14
N PHE A 450 19.08 -4.67 -1.30
CA PHE A 450 19.77 -5.88 -0.87
C PHE A 450 18.83 -6.78 -0.05
N GLY A 451 18.13 -6.22 0.95
CA GLY A 451 17.15 -6.96 1.75
C GLY A 451 16.03 -7.58 0.91
N MET A 452 15.49 -6.82 -0.05
CA MET A 452 14.44 -7.29 -0.96
C MET A 452 14.94 -8.37 -1.92
N THR A 453 16.19 -8.27 -2.39
CA THR A 453 16.80 -9.28 -3.27
C THR A 453 16.96 -10.61 -2.53
N ILE A 454 17.46 -10.57 -1.28
CA ILE A 454 17.57 -11.76 -0.44
C ILE A 454 16.17 -12.33 -0.15
N LEU A 455 15.18 -11.48 0.18
CA LEU A 455 13.81 -11.90 0.45
C LEU A 455 13.22 -12.67 -0.75
N ALA A 456 13.36 -12.12 -1.95
CA ALA A 456 12.89 -12.71 -3.20
C ALA A 456 13.61 -14.03 -3.50
N TYR A 457 14.93 -14.08 -3.31
CA TYR A 457 15.73 -15.30 -3.48
C TYR A 457 15.27 -16.43 -2.55
N ILE A 458 15.12 -16.15 -1.25
CA ILE A 458 14.65 -17.14 -0.27
C ILE A 458 13.23 -17.59 -0.62
N TYR A 459 12.35 -16.65 -0.96
CA TYR A 459 10.98 -16.98 -1.33
C TYR A 459 10.94 -17.94 -2.51
N HIS A 460 11.68 -17.62 -3.59
CA HIS A 460 11.76 -18.47 -4.78
C HIS A 460 12.30 -19.86 -4.43
N ARG A 461 13.36 -19.93 -3.62
CA ARG A 461 13.97 -21.18 -3.18
C ARG A 461 13.01 -22.02 -2.34
N ASN A 462 12.31 -21.42 -1.36
CA ASN A 462 11.37 -22.13 -0.49
C ASN A 462 10.12 -22.62 -1.24
N VAL A 463 9.62 -21.84 -2.21
CA VAL A 463 8.56 -22.30 -3.13
C VAL A 463 9.05 -23.47 -3.99
N GLY A 464 10.28 -23.40 -4.49
CA GLY A 464 10.91 -24.51 -5.22
C GLY A 464 11.02 -25.79 -4.38
N HIS A 465 11.43 -25.68 -3.12
CA HIS A 465 11.46 -26.82 -2.19
C HIS A 465 10.06 -27.37 -1.91
N MET A 466 9.05 -26.51 -1.70
CA MET A 466 7.66 -26.95 -1.54
C MET A 466 7.15 -27.74 -2.75
N ARG A 467 7.44 -27.29 -3.97
CA ARG A 467 7.05 -28.01 -5.20
C ARG A 467 7.71 -29.39 -5.27
N LYS A 468 9.00 -29.49 -4.89
CA LYS A 468 9.70 -30.79 -4.84
C LYS A 468 9.10 -31.73 -3.79
N LEU A 469 8.69 -31.20 -2.64
CA LEU A 469 8.01 -31.98 -1.60
C LEU A 469 6.62 -32.44 -2.04
N ALA A 470 5.88 -31.63 -2.80
CA ALA A 470 4.56 -31.96 -3.32
C ALA A 470 4.59 -33.10 -4.36
N LEU A 471 5.67 -33.21 -5.13
CA LEU A 471 5.85 -34.26 -6.15
C LEU A 471 6.20 -35.65 -5.57
N GLY A 472 6.10 -35.83 -4.25
CA GLY A 472 6.38 -37.12 -3.61
C GLY A 472 7.84 -37.55 -3.75
N ALA A 473 8.76 -36.60 -3.95
CA ALA A 473 10.18 -36.90 -3.97
C ALA A 473 10.54 -37.62 -2.66
N ARG A 474 10.92 -38.90 -2.77
CA ARG A 474 11.58 -39.66 -1.70
C ARG A 474 12.94 -39.03 -1.46
N VAL A 475 12.94 -37.87 -0.81
CA VAL A 475 14.16 -37.23 -0.36
C VAL A 475 14.63 -38.07 0.81
N ASN A 476 15.61 -38.94 0.58
CA ASN A 476 16.40 -39.54 1.67
C ASN A 476 16.93 -38.36 2.51
N GLY A 477 16.36 -38.14 3.69
CA GLY A 477 16.54 -36.92 4.49
C GLY A 477 15.28 -36.07 4.71
N TYR A 478 14.09 -36.55 4.34
CA TYR A 478 12.82 -35.88 4.66
C TYR A 478 12.61 -35.83 6.18
N SER A 479 12.74 -34.63 6.74
CA SER A 479 12.31 -34.32 8.10
C SER A 479 10.97 -33.60 8.05
N VAL A 480 9.98 -34.11 8.80
CA VAL A 480 8.67 -33.46 8.96
C VAL A 480 8.84 -32.03 9.49
N ALA A 481 9.80 -31.81 10.40
CA ALA A 481 10.13 -30.49 10.94
C ALA A 481 10.65 -29.53 9.85
N HIS A 482 11.51 -30.02 8.94
CA HIS A 482 12.03 -29.20 7.84
C HIS A 482 10.93 -28.82 6.84
N SER A 483 10.00 -29.74 6.55
CA SER A 483 8.82 -29.47 5.72
C SER A 483 7.92 -28.40 6.33
N TYR A 484 7.68 -28.49 7.65
CA TYR A 484 6.93 -27.50 8.41
C TYR A 484 7.59 -26.11 8.35
N GLN A 485 8.90 -26.05 8.56
CA GLN A 485 9.67 -24.81 8.54
C GLN A 485 9.65 -24.14 7.15
N ILE A 486 9.75 -24.90 6.06
CA ILE A 486 9.63 -24.34 4.70
C ILE A 486 8.24 -23.74 4.49
N ARG A 487 7.16 -24.44 4.90
CA ARG A 487 5.78 -23.95 4.77
C ARG A 487 5.58 -22.66 5.55
N GLU A 488 6.06 -22.62 6.79
CA GLU A 488 6.04 -21.42 7.62
C GLU A 488 6.80 -20.27 6.97
N ASN A 489 8.01 -20.51 6.45
CA ASN A 489 8.79 -19.49 5.75
C ASN A 489 8.03 -18.93 4.54
N VAL A 490 7.40 -19.78 3.73
CA VAL A 490 6.58 -19.31 2.59
C VAL A 490 5.40 -18.47 3.07
N ALA A 491 4.73 -18.85 4.16
CA ALA A 491 3.63 -18.08 4.73
C ALA A 491 4.09 -16.71 5.23
N VAL A 492 5.21 -16.64 5.96
CA VAL A 492 5.84 -15.39 6.42
C VAL A 492 6.21 -14.50 5.24
N MET A 493 6.85 -15.05 4.20
CA MET A 493 7.22 -14.27 3.02
C MET A 493 5.98 -13.72 2.28
N LYS A 494 4.93 -14.53 2.11
CA LYS A 494 3.66 -14.07 1.51
C LYS A 494 3.04 -12.93 2.34
N PHE A 495 3.09 -13.05 3.66
CA PHE A 495 2.64 -11.99 4.56
C PHE A 495 3.46 -10.71 4.39
N LEU A 496 4.79 -10.82 4.31
CA LEU A 496 5.67 -9.67 4.08
C LEU A 496 5.44 -9.01 2.73
N PHE A 497 5.28 -9.77 1.64
CA PHE A 497 4.95 -9.15 0.35
C PHE A 497 3.62 -8.39 0.40
N LYS A 498 2.62 -8.91 1.12
CA LYS A 498 1.35 -8.21 1.33
C LYS A 498 1.51 -6.95 2.19
N LEU A 499 2.49 -6.91 3.10
CA LEU A 499 2.83 -5.73 3.90
C LEU A 499 3.62 -4.69 3.08
N ILE A 500 4.60 -5.15 2.31
CA ILE A 500 5.55 -4.32 1.55
C ILE A 500 4.84 -3.54 0.43
N ILE A 501 3.84 -4.14 -0.25
CA ILE A 501 3.16 -3.46 -1.36
C ILE A 501 2.43 -2.18 -0.91
N PRO A 502 1.55 -2.20 0.12
CA PRO A 502 1.00 -0.98 0.70
C PRO A 502 2.07 -0.08 1.31
N SER A 503 3.08 -0.62 1.98
CA SER A 503 4.21 0.17 2.50
C SER A 503 4.89 1.00 1.42
N LEU A 504 5.12 0.43 0.23
CA LEU A 504 5.74 1.11 -0.91
C LEU A 504 4.88 2.25 -1.47
N SER A 505 3.54 2.14 -1.43
CA SER A 505 2.68 3.22 -1.93
C SER A 505 2.75 4.49 -1.07
N PHE A 506 3.19 4.37 0.19
CA PHE A 506 3.40 5.52 1.09
C PHE A 506 4.87 5.93 1.20
N ALA A 507 5.80 4.97 1.17
CA ALA A 507 7.24 5.26 1.17
C ALA A 507 7.72 5.87 -0.15
N GLY A 508 7.17 5.46 -1.30
CA GLY A 508 7.55 6.01 -2.60
C GLY A 508 7.40 7.53 -2.67
N PRO A 509 6.21 8.09 -2.35
CA PRO A 509 6.01 9.53 -2.27
C PRO A 509 6.94 10.26 -1.30
N SER A 510 7.28 9.67 -0.15
CA SER A 510 8.24 10.30 0.77
C SER A 510 9.63 10.42 0.14
N PHE A 511 10.15 9.36 -0.49
CA PHE A 511 11.43 9.43 -1.19
C PHE A 511 11.42 10.42 -2.36
N VAL A 512 10.30 10.54 -3.08
CA VAL A 512 10.14 11.54 -4.15
C VAL A 512 10.18 12.96 -3.57
N ALA A 513 9.41 13.23 -2.52
CA ALA A 513 9.41 14.53 -1.85
C ALA A 513 10.81 14.89 -1.33
N PHE A 514 11.50 13.95 -0.69
CA PHE A 514 12.87 14.17 -0.22
C PHE A 514 13.86 14.40 -1.38
N THR A 515 13.70 13.70 -2.51
CA THR A 515 14.52 13.93 -3.70
C THR A 515 14.28 15.33 -4.28
N ILE A 516 13.03 15.80 -4.31
CA ILE A 516 12.68 17.17 -4.74
C ILE A 516 13.39 18.19 -3.83
N PHE A 517 13.39 17.98 -2.51
CA PHE A 517 14.12 18.84 -1.56
C PHE A 517 15.62 18.95 -1.87
N LEU A 518 16.25 17.84 -2.27
CA LEU A 518 17.69 17.80 -2.58
C LEU A 518 18.03 18.41 -3.95
N VAL A 519 17.17 18.24 -4.95
CA VAL A 519 17.43 18.69 -6.33
C VAL A 519 17.11 20.17 -6.51
N LEU A 520 16.13 20.70 -5.78
CA LEU A 520 15.73 22.10 -5.92
C LEU A 520 16.84 23.06 -5.46
N PRO A 521 17.11 24.14 -6.23
CA PRO A 521 18.08 25.15 -5.84
C PRO A 521 17.62 25.92 -4.60
N GLN A 522 18.57 26.54 -3.89
CA GLN A 522 18.27 27.38 -2.71
C GLN A 522 17.35 28.57 -3.05
N SER A 523 17.29 29.03 -4.29
CA SER A 523 16.33 30.05 -4.72
C SER A 523 14.86 29.59 -4.64
N ALA A 524 14.61 28.29 -4.52
CA ALA A 524 13.29 27.68 -4.45
C ALA A 524 12.91 27.23 -3.02
N ASP A 525 13.28 28.01 -2.00
CA ASP A 525 13.11 27.67 -0.59
C ASP A 525 11.69 27.25 -0.20
N TYR A 526 10.65 27.90 -0.75
CA TYR A 526 9.26 27.52 -0.50
C TYR A 526 8.99 26.05 -0.84
N TYR A 527 9.37 25.63 -2.05
CA TYR A 527 9.16 24.26 -2.52
C TYR A 527 10.04 23.26 -1.76
N ARG A 528 11.23 23.67 -1.32
CA ARG A 528 12.09 22.85 -0.46
C ARG A 528 11.43 22.59 0.90
N TYR A 529 10.89 23.62 1.55
CA TYR A 529 10.19 23.45 2.82
C TYR A 529 8.90 22.63 2.67
N LEU A 530 8.15 22.85 1.58
CA LEU A 530 6.98 22.03 1.27
C LEU A 530 7.35 20.57 1.06
N ALA A 531 8.43 20.29 0.32
CA ALA A 531 8.93 18.95 0.09
C ALA A 531 9.34 18.24 1.38
N VAL A 532 9.95 18.96 2.34
CA VAL A 532 10.26 18.41 3.67
C VAL A 532 8.98 18.14 4.47
N ALA A 533 8.00 19.05 4.46
CA ALA A 533 6.74 18.84 5.15
C ALA A 533 5.97 17.63 4.59
N LEU A 534 5.93 17.48 3.27
CA LEU A 534 5.33 16.32 2.60
C LEU A 534 6.09 15.04 2.95
N PHE A 535 7.42 15.07 2.96
CA PHE A 535 8.23 13.93 3.41
C PHE A 535 7.83 13.49 4.81
N ASP A 536 7.75 14.43 5.77
CA ASP A 536 7.37 14.13 7.15
C ASP A 536 5.95 13.55 7.24
N VAL A 537 4.99 14.14 6.53
CA VAL A 537 3.60 13.63 6.47
C VAL A 537 3.54 12.23 5.90
N PHE A 538 4.24 11.96 4.79
CA PHE A 538 4.23 10.63 4.17
C PHE A 538 4.95 9.58 5.02
N VAL A 539 6.00 9.95 5.76
CA VAL A 539 6.68 9.04 6.69
C VAL A 539 5.76 8.64 7.85
N GLU A 540 5.06 9.60 8.46
CA GLU A 540 4.11 9.29 9.54
C GLU A 540 2.88 8.53 9.01
N ALA A 541 2.36 8.91 7.83
CA ALA A 541 1.28 8.19 7.17
C ALA A 541 1.67 6.74 6.85
N PHE A 542 2.92 6.50 6.45
CA PHE A 542 3.48 5.17 6.24
C PHE A 542 3.46 4.33 7.53
N TYR A 543 3.89 4.88 8.68
CA TYR A 543 3.83 4.18 9.96
C TYR A 543 2.40 3.86 10.40
N LEU A 544 1.48 4.82 10.25
CA LEU A 544 0.06 4.63 10.53
C LEU A 544 -0.55 3.57 9.62
N MET A 545 -0.23 3.57 8.32
CA MET A 545 -0.73 2.58 7.38
C MET A 545 -0.23 1.18 7.68
N ILE A 546 1.05 1.01 8.01
CA ILE A 546 1.59 -0.29 8.46
C ILE A 546 0.83 -0.76 9.71
N SER A 547 0.59 0.15 10.65
CA SER A 547 -0.13 -0.11 11.89
C SER A 547 -1.57 -0.57 11.64
N VAL A 548 -2.31 0.14 10.79
CA VAL A 548 -3.68 -0.18 10.39
C VAL A 548 -3.73 -1.49 9.60
N PHE A 549 -2.80 -1.69 8.67
CA PHE A 549 -2.70 -2.91 7.87
C PHE A 549 -2.53 -4.12 8.78
N LEU A 550 -1.59 -4.05 9.72
CA LEU A 550 -1.36 -5.13 10.66
C LEU A 550 -2.57 -5.35 11.57
N TRP A 551 -3.17 -4.29 12.09
CA TRP A 551 -4.40 -4.39 12.87
C TRP A 551 -5.52 -5.12 12.12
N TYR A 552 -5.66 -4.85 10.82
CA TYR A 552 -6.71 -5.44 9.98
C TYR A 552 -6.39 -6.88 9.52
N PHE A 553 -5.15 -7.14 9.10
CA PHE A 553 -4.78 -8.43 8.50
C PHE A 553 -4.45 -9.51 9.53
N VAL A 554 -3.86 -9.15 10.66
CA VAL A 554 -3.45 -10.12 11.67
C VAL A 554 -4.61 -10.93 12.26
N PRO A 555 -5.77 -10.35 12.59
CA PRO A 555 -6.93 -11.13 13.03
C PRO A 555 -7.37 -12.18 12.02
N LYS A 556 -7.23 -11.90 10.71
CA LYS A 556 -7.57 -12.84 9.64
C LYS A 556 -6.60 -14.01 9.51
N LEU A 557 -5.42 -13.92 10.13
CA LEU A 557 -4.49 -15.04 10.22
C LEU A 557 -4.87 -16.01 11.36
N ARG A 558 -5.81 -15.64 12.26
CA ARG A 558 -6.22 -16.57 13.32
C ARG A 558 -6.92 -17.78 12.71
N PRO A 559 -6.57 -19.01 13.15
CA PRO A 559 -7.41 -20.17 12.89
C PRO A 559 -8.85 -19.86 13.28
N ASN A 560 -9.79 -20.31 12.45
CA ASN A 560 -11.20 -20.29 12.79
C ASN A 560 -11.38 -20.94 14.17
N PRO A 561 -11.96 -20.26 15.19
CA PRO A 561 -12.08 -20.79 16.55
C PRO A 561 -12.91 -22.08 16.64
N SER A 562 -13.61 -22.46 15.57
CA SER A 562 -14.29 -23.75 15.43
C SER A 562 -13.37 -24.92 15.10
N LEU A 563 -12.07 -24.69 14.85
CA LEU A 563 -11.10 -25.77 14.68
C LEU A 563 -10.77 -26.37 16.07
N PRO A 564 -10.84 -27.70 16.23
CA PRO A 564 -10.59 -28.38 17.51
C PRO A 564 -9.20 -28.01 18.07
N SER A 565 -9.09 -27.97 19.40
CA SER A 565 -7.86 -27.63 20.10
C SER A 565 -6.72 -28.54 19.66
N LEU A 566 -5.54 -27.95 19.46
CA LEU A 566 -4.34 -28.50 18.83
C LEU A 566 -3.65 -29.62 19.63
N ASP A 567 -4.39 -30.38 20.44
CA ASP A 567 -3.86 -31.40 21.32
C ASP A 567 -3.62 -32.73 20.59
N SER A 568 -4.16 -32.91 19.38
CA SER A 568 -3.86 -34.08 18.54
C SER A 568 -2.96 -33.73 17.35
N VAL A 569 -2.00 -34.61 17.05
CA VAL A 569 -1.14 -34.54 15.85
C VAL A 569 -1.97 -34.49 14.55
N GLN A 570 -3.21 -34.99 14.58
CA GLN A 570 -4.17 -34.88 13.48
C GLN A 570 -4.66 -33.44 13.26
N ASP A 571 -4.81 -32.64 14.32
CA ASP A 571 -5.30 -31.26 14.25
C ASP A 571 -4.23 -30.28 13.74
N GLY A 572 -2.96 -30.56 14.03
CA GLY A 572 -1.85 -29.83 13.41
C GLY A 572 -1.87 -29.97 11.88
N ASN A 573 -2.14 -31.17 11.37
CA ASN A 573 -2.29 -31.39 9.94
C ASN A 573 -3.54 -30.70 9.37
N GLN A 574 -4.68 -30.67 10.09
CA GLN A 574 -5.89 -29.95 9.63
C GLN A 574 -5.73 -28.42 9.62
N TYR A 575 -5.07 -27.85 10.63
CA TYR A 575 -4.77 -26.43 10.69
C TYR A 575 -3.88 -25.99 9.53
N PHE A 576 -2.83 -26.79 9.25
CA PHE A 576 -2.00 -26.55 8.10
C PHE A 576 -2.73 -26.82 6.81
N ASP A 577 -3.56 -27.85 6.70
CA ASP A 577 -4.40 -28.06 5.52
C ASP A 577 -5.33 -26.87 5.28
N TRP A 578 -5.84 -26.22 6.32
CA TRP A 578 -6.63 -24.99 6.20
C TRP A 578 -5.76 -23.80 5.75
N LEU A 579 -4.62 -23.57 6.40
CA LEU A 579 -3.69 -22.49 6.04
C LEU A 579 -3.18 -22.68 4.61
N THR A 580 -2.84 -23.90 4.24
CA THR A 580 -2.39 -24.30 2.92
C THR A 580 -3.56 -24.27 1.94
N ARG A 581 -4.80 -24.63 2.28
CA ARG A 581 -5.98 -24.48 1.39
C ARG A 581 -6.33 -23.02 1.13
N ASP A 582 -6.25 -22.12 2.11
CA ASP A 582 -6.49 -20.70 1.86
C ASP A 582 -5.30 -20.03 1.15
N LEU A 583 -4.07 -20.51 1.37
CA LEU A 583 -2.88 -20.07 0.63
C LEU A 583 -2.73 -20.74 -0.75
N ASN A 584 -3.34 -21.90 -0.97
CA ASN A 584 -3.38 -22.67 -2.22
C ASN A 584 -4.64 -22.38 -3.03
N LYS A 585 -5.75 -21.92 -2.45
CA LYS A 585 -6.78 -21.20 -3.24
C LYS A 585 -6.19 -20.01 -4.00
N VAL A 586 -5.00 -19.54 -3.57
CA VAL A 586 -4.20 -18.53 -4.26
C VAL A 586 -3.12 -19.13 -5.20
N SER A 587 -2.73 -20.42 -5.08
CA SER A 587 -1.70 -21.08 -5.93
C SER A 587 -2.14 -22.29 -6.78
N ASP A 588 -3.23 -23.01 -6.46
CA ASP A 588 -3.86 -24.12 -7.22
C ASP A 588 -4.42 -23.66 -8.57
N VAL A 589 -4.46 -22.34 -8.77
CA VAL A 589 -4.60 -21.68 -10.05
C VAL A 589 -3.52 -22.13 -11.06
N HIS A 590 -2.33 -22.51 -10.60
CA HIS A 590 -1.22 -22.86 -11.48
C HIS A 590 -1.14 -24.36 -11.81
N ASP A 591 -1.62 -25.25 -10.92
CA ASP A 591 -1.56 -26.72 -11.13
C ASP A 591 -2.73 -27.28 -11.95
N SER A 592 -3.87 -26.59 -11.98
CA SER A 592 -5.00 -26.95 -12.86
C SER A 592 -4.67 -26.83 -14.36
N ARG A 593 -3.55 -26.18 -14.74
CA ARG A 593 -3.02 -26.18 -16.11
C ARG A 593 -2.36 -27.50 -16.54
N ARG A 594 -1.84 -28.32 -15.61
CA ARG A 594 -1.16 -29.59 -15.96
C ARG A 594 -2.12 -30.76 -16.10
N THR A 595 -3.23 -30.77 -15.36
CA THR A 595 -4.27 -31.79 -15.52
C THR A 595 -5.05 -31.59 -16.83
N ILE A 596 -5.18 -30.35 -17.31
CA ILE A 596 -5.82 -30.03 -18.61
C ILE A 596 -4.88 -30.25 -19.81
N SER A 597 -3.56 -30.33 -19.62
CA SER A 597 -2.64 -30.74 -20.69
C SER A 597 -2.44 -32.27 -20.78
N ALA A 598 -2.93 -33.01 -19.79
CA ALA A 598 -2.87 -34.47 -19.71
C ALA A 598 -4.22 -35.14 -20.03
N ILE A 599 -5.30 -34.36 -20.11
CA ILE A 599 -6.60 -34.70 -20.72
C ILE A 599 -6.58 -34.12 -22.14
#